data_AF-A0A372Q9N4-F1
#
_entry.id   AF-A0A372Q9N4-F1
#
_cell.length_a   1.000
_cell.length_b   1.000
_cell.length_c   1.000
_cell.angle_alpha   90.00
_cell.angle_beta   90.00
_cell.angle_gamma   90.00
#
_symmetry.space_group_name_H-M   'P 1'
#
loop_
_entity.id
_entity.type
_entity.pdbx_description
1 polymer ?
#
loop_
_entity_poly.entity_id
_entity_poly.type
_entity_poly.pdbx_seq_one_letter_code
_entity_poly.pdbx_strand_id
1 'polypeptide(L)'
;EEKSKESDEWLSSLQYLNANINDLIISESFLDIASEFGSINNPAIKVLGWKADKPSNFAIKGNSKHIIDSLGWYTDVPVTLKDKEDKMVTVIRNFVYIDNGETEPMLFFGMSNIRKVQGVSNPNKNQFHIKLHGKAYIIPIFSKALVVKNLPKKDQDQTSTNSSSPNSEEDLKKVRKA
;
A
#
# COMPACT_ATOMS: atom_id res chain seq x y z
N GLU A 1 8.48 8.43 13.76
CA GLU A 1 8.48 9.16 12.48
C GLU A 1 9.20 8.38 11.36
N GLU A 2 10.37 7.79 11.63
CA GLU A 2 11.13 7.02 10.62
C GLU A 2 10.41 5.72 10.20
N LYS A 3 9.82 4.99 11.15
CA LYS A 3 9.06 3.74 10.88
C LYS A 3 7.87 3.94 9.91
N SER A 4 7.20 5.09 9.98
CA SER A 4 6.07 5.43 9.09
C SER A 4 6.54 5.93 7.72
N LYS A 5 7.66 6.65 7.65
CA LYS A 5 8.21 7.08 6.35
C LYS A 5 8.64 5.88 5.50
N GLU A 6 9.37 4.94 6.10
CA GLU A 6 9.83 3.74 5.40
C GLU A 6 8.67 2.77 5.10
N SER A 7 7.55 2.79 5.85
CA SER A 7 6.34 2.01 5.49
C SER A 7 5.67 2.58 4.25
N ASP A 8 5.55 3.90 4.20
CA ASP A 8 4.92 4.61 3.09
C ASP A 8 5.76 4.44 1.82
N GLU A 9 7.09 4.48 1.92
CA GLU A 9 8.00 4.20 0.80
C GLU A 9 7.86 2.77 0.25
N TRP A 10 7.83 1.76 1.14
CA TRP A 10 7.63 0.37 0.71
C TRP A 10 6.29 0.21 0.00
N LEU A 11 5.19 0.68 0.61
CA LEU A 11 3.85 0.62 0.01
C LEU A 11 3.77 1.37 -1.33
N SER A 12 4.48 2.49 -1.48
CA SER A 12 4.55 3.25 -2.74
C SER A 12 5.37 2.56 -3.83
N SER A 13 6.27 1.64 -3.48
CA SER A 13 7.05 0.87 -4.47
C SER A 13 6.25 -0.26 -5.13
N LEU A 14 5.14 -0.68 -4.52
CA LEU A 14 4.36 -1.84 -4.93
C LEU A 14 3.45 -1.53 -6.12
N GLN A 15 3.14 -2.58 -6.87
CA GLN A 15 2.17 -2.54 -7.97
C GLN A 15 0.84 -3.08 -7.49
N TYR A 16 -0.20 -2.25 -7.53
CA TYR A 16 -1.53 -2.55 -7.07
C TYR A 16 -2.40 -3.03 -8.23
N LEU A 17 -3.45 -3.79 -7.91
CA LEU A 17 -4.43 -4.29 -8.86
C LEU A 17 -5.78 -4.42 -8.15
N ASN A 18 -6.86 -4.43 -8.92
CA ASN A 18 -8.19 -4.68 -8.36
C ASN A 18 -8.44 -6.18 -8.29
N ALA A 19 -8.76 -6.66 -7.09
CA ALA A 19 -9.12 -8.05 -6.87
C ALA A 19 -10.34 -8.17 -5.97
N ASN A 20 -11.13 -9.21 -6.22
CA ASN A 20 -12.29 -9.54 -5.42
C ASN A 20 -12.15 -10.95 -4.88
N ILE A 21 -12.55 -11.15 -3.62
CA ILE A 21 -12.72 -12.47 -3.03
C ILE A 21 -14.20 -12.60 -2.69
N ASN A 22 -14.90 -13.52 -3.35
CA ASN A 22 -16.37 -13.54 -3.35
C ASN A 22 -16.92 -12.14 -3.73
N ASP A 23 -17.76 -11.55 -2.88
CA ASP A 23 -18.35 -10.22 -3.05
C ASP A 23 -17.51 -9.09 -2.42
N LEU A 24 -16.40 -9.42 -1.75
CA LEU A 24 -15.51 -8.42 -1.14
C LEU A 24 -14.56 -7.86 -2.20
N ILE A 25 -14.76 -6.58 -2.52
CA ILE A 25 -13.83 -5.80 -3.35
C ILE A 25 -12.65 -5.36 -2.46
N ILE A 26 -11.44 -5.72 -2.86
CA ILE A 26 -10.21 -5.39 -2.13
C ILE A 26 -9.40 -4.40 -2.98
N SER A 27 -9.51 -3.12 -2.65
CA SER A 27 -8.76 -2.03 -3.30
C SER A 27 -7.27 -2.07 -2.98
N GLU A 28 -6.90 -2.64 -1.83
CA GLU A 28 -5.52 -2.81 -1.39
C GLU A 28 -4.96 -4.19 -1.77
N SER A 29 -5.09 -4.54 -3.05
CA SER A 29 -4.46 -5.74 -3.58
C SER A 29 -3.20 -5.39 -4.36
N PHE A 30 -2.09 -6.10 -4.15
CA PHE A 30 -0.83 -5.78 -4.81
C PHE A 30 0.07 -7.00 -5.03
N LEU A 31 1.04 -6.81 -5.94
CA LEU A 31 2.09 -7.77 -6.26
C LEU A 31 3.29 -7.53 -5.35
N ASP A 32 3.60 -8.52 -4.51
CA ASP A 32 4.79 -8.52 -3.67
C ASP A 32 5.72 -9.65 -4.11
N ILE A 33 6.64 -9.31 -5.01
CA ILE A 33 7.60 -10.25 -5.60
C ILE A 33 8.66 -10.66 -4.56
N ALA A 34 8.90 -9.83 -3.54
CA ALA A 34 9.81 -10.17 -2.46
C ALA A 34 9.19 -11.18 -1.50
N SER A 35 7.85 -11.23 -1.40
CA SER A 35 7.17 -12.25 -0.60
C SER A 35 7.08 -13.60 -1.29
N GLU A 36 7.47 -14.67 -0.59
CA GLU A 36 7.31 -16.03 -1.10
C GLU A 36 5.83 -16.45 -1.19
N PHE A 37 5.05 -16.09 -0.17
CA PHE A 37 3.63 -16.43 -0.06
C PHE A 37 2.75 -15.21 -0.24
N GLY A 38 1.58 -15.42 -0.85
CA GLY A 38 0.51 -14.45 -0.75
C GLY A 38 -0.10 -14.46 0.63
N SER A 39 -0.71 -13.33 1.00
CA SER A 39 -1.29 -13.12 2.31
C SER A 39 -2.65 -12.43 2.21
N ILE A 40 -3.52 -12.69 3.19
CA ILE A 40 -4.78 -11.97 3.43
C ILE A 40 -4.74 -11.47 4.86
N ASN A 41 -5.04 -10.19 5.07
CA ASN A 41 -4.97 -9.59 6.40
C ASN A 41 -6.24 -9.78 7.24
N ASN A 42 -6.12 -9.52 8.54
CA ASN A 42 -7.17 -9.65 9.54
C ASN A 42 -8.47 -8.87 9.20
N PRO A 43 -8.44 -7.59 8.78
CA PRO A 43 -9.63 -6.91 8.29
C PRO A 43 -10.38 -7.66 7.17
N ALA A 44 -9.67 -8.15 6.14
CA ALA A 44 -10.31 -8.88 5.04
C ALA A 44 -10.98 -10.17 5.53
N ILE A 45 -10.29 -10.95 6.37
CA ILE A 45 -10.85 -12.19 6.94
C ILE A 45 -12.06 -11.93 7.82
N LYS A 46 -12.04 -10.86 8.64
CA LYS A 46 -13.18 -10.46 9.47
C LYS A 46 -14.41 -10.15 8.64
N VAL A 47 -14.24 -9.42 7.52
CA VAL A 47 -15.35 -9.11 6.60
C VAL A 47 -15.87 -10.37 5.91
N LEU A 48 -14.99 -11.29 5.52
CA LEU A 48 -15.37 -12.57 4.91
C LEU A 48 -16.04 -13.53 5.91
N GLY A 49 -15.85 -13.34 7.22
CA GLY A 49 -16.38 -14.22 8.26
C GLY A 49 -15.77 -15.62 8.24
N TRP A 50 -14.59 -15.78 7.63
CA TRP A 50 -13.94 -17.08 7.46
C TRP A 50 -13.18 -17.54 8.70
N LYS A 51 -13.05 -18.85 8.84
CA LYS A 51 -12.14 -19.50 9.80
C LYS A 51 -10.99 -20.12 9.02
N ALA A 52 -9.77 -19.96 9.52
CA ALA A 52 -8.59 -20.53 8.88
C ALA A 52 -8.73 -22.05 8.74
N ASP A 53 -8.32 -22.58 7.59
CA ASP A 53 -8.34 -24.02 7.32
C ASP A 53 -7.37 -24.76 8.25
N LYS A 54 -6.22 -24.12 8.51
CA LYS A 54 -5.13 -24.64 9.33
C LYS A 54 -4.46 -23.50 10.09
N PRO A 55 -4.01 -23.72 11.34
CA PRO A 55 -3.14 -22.76 12.01
C PRO A 55 -1.80 -22.66 11.29
N SER A 56 -1.15 -21.51 11.39
CA SER A 56 0.21 -21.37 10.88
C SER A 56 1.20 -21.76 11.97
N ASN A 57 2.21 -22.55 11.61
CA ASN A 57 3.27 -23.03 12.49
C ASN A 57 4.64 -22.39 12.20
N PHE A 58 4.68 -21.37 11.33
CA PHE A 58 5.91 -20.69 10.97
C PHE A 58 5.84 -19.22 11.40
N ALA A 59 6.94 -18.74 11.97
CA ALA A 59 7.15 -17.30 12.06
C ALA A 59 7.41 -16.79 10.63
N ILE A 60 6.59 -15.86 10.13
CA ILE A 60 6.90 -15.14 8.88
C ILE A 60 8.05 -14.19 9.20
N LYS A 61 9.27 -14.73 9.22
CA LYS A 61 10.50 -13.96 9.27
C LYS A 61 10.94 -13.75 7.82
N GLY A 62 10.43 -12.71 7.17
CA GLY A 62 10.58 -12.60 5.73
C GLY A 62 10.48 -11.20 5.18
N ASN A 63 9.28 -10.70 4.92
CA ASN A 63 9.15 -9.85 3.73
C ASN A 63 8.61 -8.45 3.98
N SER A 64 8.14 -8.14 5.19
CA SER A 64 8.03 -6.75 5.61
C SER A 64 8.05 -6.66 7.13
N LYS A 65 8.63 -5.57 7.65
CA LYS A 65 8.47 -5.11 9.05
C LYS A 65 7.01 -4.79 9.43
N HIS A 66 6.05 -5.05 8.53
CA HIS A 66 4.62 -4.77 8.67
C HIS A 66 3.81 -6.03 8.94
N ILE A 67 4.34 -7.24 8.72
CA ILE A 67 3.66 -8.48 9.12
C ILE A 67 4.03 -8.77 10.57
N ILE A 68 3.07 -8.63 11.47
CA ILE A 68 3.24 -8.80 12.91
C ILE A 68 3.22 -10.29 13.23
N ASP A 69 2.16 -10.98 12.79
CA ASP A 69 1.92 -12.40 13.07
C ASP A 69 1.30 -13.12 11.88
N SER A 70 1.58 -14.43 11.78
CA SER A 70 0.83 -15.31 10.89
C SER A 70 -0.09 -16.20 11.71
N LEU A 71 -1.36 -16.18 11.36
CA LEU A 71 -2.45 -16.70 12.17
C LEU A 71 -3.02 -18.00 11.60
N GLY A 72 -2.80 -18.28 10.32
CA GLY A 72 -3.37 -19.46 9.66
C GLY A 72 -3.11 -19.53 8.17
N TRP A 73 -3.77 -20.48 7.52
CA TRP A 73 -3.76 -20.67 6.07
C TRP A 73 -5.18 -20.75 5.53
N TYR A 74 -5.33 -20.22 4.33
CA TYR A 74 -6.47 -20.46 3.46
C TYR A 74 -5.99 -21.11 2.17
N THR A 75 -6.64 -22.19 1.81
CA THR A 75 -6.36 -22.98 0.61
C THR A 75 -7.49 -22.83 -0.40
N ASP A 76 -7.14 -22.93 -1.67
CA ASP A 76 -8.10 -22.91 -2.78
C ASP A 76 -9.05 -21.69 -2.78
N VAL A 77 -8.54 -20.52 -2.37
CA VAL A 77 -9.28 -19.26 -2.35
C VAL A 77 -9.50 -18.77 -3.78
N PRO A 78 -10.76 -18.60 -4.23
CA PRO A 78 -11.05 -18.01 -5.52
C PRO A 78 -10.86 -16.48 -5.44
N VAL A 79 -9.96 -15.96 -6.26
CA VAL A 79 -9.75 -14.53 -6.44
C VAL A 79 -10.12 -14.14 -7.85
N THR A 80 -11.04 -13.19 -7.97
CA THR A 80 -11.48 -12.66 -9.26
C THR A 80 -10.73 -11.37 -9.58
N LEU A 81 -10.14 -11.33 -10.76
CA LEU A 81 -9.42 -10.20 -11.34
C LEU A 81 -10.18 -9.70 -12.56
N LYS A 82 -10.15 -8.39 -12.81
CA LYS A 82 -10.70 -7.79 -14.02
C LYS A 82 -9.58 -7.64 -15.05
N ASP A 83 -9.76 -8.19 -16.25
CA ASP A 83 -8.82 -7.95 -17.35
C ASP A 83 -9.08 -6.60 -18.02
N LYS A 84 -8.18 -6.21 -18.93
CA LYS A 84 -8.27 -4.95 -19.69
C LYS A 84 -9.52 -4.84 -20.59
N GLU A 85 -10.20 -5.95 -20.88
CA GLU A 85 -11.42 -6.03 -21.69
C GLU A 85 -12.67 -6.14 -20.80
N ASP A 86 -12.52 -5.81 -19.52
CA ASP A 86 -13.53 -5.91 -18.49
C ASP A 86 -14.08 -7.32 -18.24
N LYS A 87 -13.37 -8.36 -18.71
CA LYS A 87 -13.72 -9.75 -18.43
C LYS A 87 -13.19 -10.15 -17.07
N MET A 88 -14.05 -10.84 -16.31
CA MET A 88 -13.69 -11.41 -15.02
C MET A 88 -12.89 -12.71 -15.23
N VAL A 89 -11.80 -12.83 -14.49
CA VAL A 89 -10.88 -13.96 -14.51
C VAL A 89 -10.68 -14.44 -13.09
N THR A 90 -11.03 -15.69 -12.79
CA THR A 90 -10.87 -16.26 -11.45
C THR A 90 -9.62 -17.13 -11.37
N VAL A 91 -8.81 -16.90 -10.34
CA VAL A 91 -7.65 -17.72 -9.99
C VAL A 91 -7.86 -18.34 -8.63
N ILE A 92 -7.53 -19.62 -8.48
CA ILE A 92 -7.65 -20.35 -7.21
C ILE A 92 -6.27 -20.40 -6.55
N ARG A 93 -6.09 -19.76 -5.40
CA ARG A 93 -4.77 -19.58 -4.79
C ARG A 93 -4.80 -19.80 -3.28
N ASN A 94 -3.64 -20.10 -2.73
CA ASN A 94 -3.46 -20.26 -1.29
C ASN A 94 -2.86 -18.96 -0.74
N PHE A 95 -3.29 -18.60 0.47
CA PHE A 95 -2.86 -17.40 1.15
C PHE A 95 -2.61 -17.67 2.63
N VAL A 96 -1.61 -16.99 3.17
CA VAL A 96 -1.37 -16.96 4.60
C VAL A 96 -2.29 -15.92 5.23
N TYR A 97 -2.92 -16.27 6.33
CA TYR A 97 -3.67 -15.34 7.14
C TYR A 97 -2.70 -14.59 8.06
N ILE A 98 -2.65 -13.26 7.96
CA ILE A 98 -1.72 -12.41 8.74
C ILE A 98 -2.43 -11.34 9.55
N ASP A 99 -1.80 -10.91 10.64
CA ASP A 99 -2.03 -9.61 11.25
C ASP A 99 -0.90 -8.65 10.87
N ASN A 100 -1.26 -7.51 10.32
CA ASN A 100 -0.34 -6.44 9.94
C ASN A 100 -0.63 -5.10 10.64
N GLY A 101 -1.59 -5.07 11.57
CA GLY A 101 -2.00 -3.85 12.26
C GLY A 101 -2.77 -2.84 11.40
N GLU A 102 -3.01 -3.13 10.12
CA GLU A 102 -3.78 -2.28 9.22
C GLU A 102 -5.29 -2.47 9.45
N THR A 103 -6.08 -1.43 9.14
CA THR A 103 -7.53 -1.45 9.31
C THR A 103 -8.30 -1.77 8.02
N GLU A 104 -7.66 -1.62 6.87
CA GLU A 104 -8.27 -1.86 5.57
C GLU A 104 -8.06 -3.32 5.13
N PRO A 105 -9.02 -3.95 4.43
CA PRO A 105 -8.83 -5.25 3.79
C PRO A 105 -7.70 -5.20 2.75
N MET A 106 -6.73 -6.12 2.84
CA MET A 106 -5.56 -6.18 1.95
C MET A 106 -5.33 -7.61 1.43
N LEU A 107 -4.88 -7.70 0.18
CA LEU A 107 -4.54 -8.96 -0.49
C LEU A 107 -3.17 -8.89 -1.18
N PHE A 108 -2.28 -9.78 -0.77
CA PHE A 108 -0.88 -9.78 -1.20
C PHE A 108 -0.71 -10.96 -2.15
N PHE A 109 -0.29 -10.69 -3.39
CA PHE A 109 0.13 -11.74 -4.31
C PHE A 109 1.63 -11.94 -4.19
N GLY A 110 2.02 -13.01 -3.49
CA GLY A 110 3.41 -13.41 -3.38
C GLY A 110 3.93 -14.11 -4.64
N MET A 111 5.23 -14.30 -4.70
CA MET A 111 5.95 -15.01 -5.75
C MET A 111 5.32 -16.36 -6.09
N SER A 112 4.91 -17.17 -5.09
CA SER A 112 4.25 -18.45 -5.34
C SER A 112 2.92 -18.31 -6.08
N ASN A 113 2.11 -17.29 -5.78
CA ASN A 113 0.85 -17.05 -6.50
C ASN A 113 1.12 -16.58 -7.93
N ILE A 114 2.08 -15.65 -8.09
CA ILE A 114 2.50 -15.09 -9.38
C ILE A 114 3.03 -16.19 -10.30
N ARG A 115 3.94 -17.05 -9.82
CA ARG A 115 4.50 -18.16 -10.61
C ARG A 115 3.42 -19.14 -11.06
N LYS A 116 2.45 -19.46 -10.20
CA LYS A 116 1.33 -20.36 -10.56
C LYS A 116 0.47 -19.82 -11.69
N VAL A 117 0.33 -18.50 -11.84
CA VAL A 117 -0.38 -17.87 -12.98
C VAL A 117 0.56 -17.56 -14.16
N GLN A 118 1.84 -17.98 -14.12
CA GLN A 118 2.88 -17.55 -15.05
C GLN A 118 2.94 -16.03 -15.21
N GLY A 119 2.79 -15.34 -14.08
CA GLY A 119 2.59 -13.91 -14.03
C GLY A 119 3.86 -13.13 -14.37
N VAL A 120 3.71 -12.11 -15.23
CA VAL A 120 4.78 -11.17 -15.58
C VAL A 120 4.25 -9.75 -15.39
N SER A 121 4.86 -9.01 -14.46
CA SER A 121 4.53 -7.60 -14.24
C SER A 121 5.34 -6.70 -15.17
N ASN A 122 4.67 -5.75 -15.81
CA ASN A 122 5.26 -4.66 -16.58
C ASN A 122 4.73 -3.32 -16.07
N PRO A 123 5.36 -2.76 -15.01
CA PRO A 123 4.96 -1.50 -14.40
C PRO A 123 4.96 -0.34 -15.40
N ASN A 124 5.93 -0.30 -16.33
CA ASN A 124 6.02 0.76 -17.34
C ASN A 124 4.80 0.82 -18.28
N LYS A 125 4.08 -0.30 -18.42
CA LYS A 125 2.84 -0.39 -19.21
C LYS A 125 1.60 -0.48 -18.35
N ASN A 126 1.73 -0.42 -17.01
CA ASN A 126 0.62 -0.64 -16.08
C ASN A 126 -0.11 -1.98 -16.33
N GLN A 127 0.65 -3.03 -16.62
CA GLN A 127 0.10 -4.35 -16.98
C GLN A 127 0.71 -5.50 -16.19
N PHE A 128 -0.13 -6.43 -15.77
CA PHE A 128 0.25 -7.74 -15.26
C PHE A 128 -0.30 -8.83 -16.17
N HIS A 129 0.59 -9.52 -16.88
CA HIS A 129 0.23 -10.58 -17.81
C HIS A 129 0.16 -11.90 -17.07
N ILE A 130 -0.93 -12.64 -17.25
CA ILE A 130 -1.10 -13.96 -16.65
C ILE A 130 -1.55 -14.97 -17.69
N LYS A 131 -1.24 -16.25 -17.47
CA LYS A 131 -1.69 -17.36 -18.29
C LYS A 131 -2.47 -18.38 -17.45
N LEU A 132 -3.69 -18.67 -17.87
CA LEU A 132 -4.59 -19.61 -17.21
C LEU A 132 -5.23 -20.52 -18.25
N HIS A 133 -5.13 -21.84 -18.07
CA HIS A 133 -5.73 -22.83 -18.97
C HIS A 133 -5.43 -22.59 -20.47
N GLY A 134 -4.20 -22.17 -20.78
CA GLY A 134 -3.76 -21.88 -22.15
C GLY A 134 -4.15 -20.49 -22.68
N LYS A 135 -4.99 -19.73 -21.98
CA LYS A 135 -5.39 -18.36 -22.34
C LYS A 135 -4.53 -17.33 -21.62
N ALA A 136 -4.22 -16.24 -22.31
CA ALA A 136 -3.50 -15.11 -21.76
C ALA A 136 -4.46 -13.97 -21.40
N TYR A 137 -4.23 -13.34 -20.26
CA TYR A 137 -5.00 -12.20 -19.77
C TYR A 137 -4.05 -11.07 -19.39
N ILE A 138 -4.54 -9.84 -19.52
CA ILE A 138 -3.82 -8.63 -19.16
C ILE A 138 -4.61 -7.95 -18.05
N ILE A 139 -4.10 -8.02 -16.83
CA ILE A 139 -4.69 -7.38 -15.66
C ILE A 139 -4.10 -5.97 -15.53
N PRO A 140 -4.92 -4.91 -15.49
CA PRO A 140 -4.43 -3.56 -15.22
C PRO A 140 -3.81 -3.49 -13.83
N ILE A 141 -2.64 -2.85 -13.72
CA ILE A 141 -1.99 -2.55 -12.44
C ILE A 141 -1.70 -1.05 -12.33
N PHE A 142 -1.52 -0.55 -11.11
CA PHE A 142 -1.26 0.86 -10.87
C PHE A 142 -0.29 1.06 -9.69
N SER A 143 0.49 2.13 -9.73
CA SER A 143 1.30 2.59 -8.60
C SER A 143 0.52 3.59 -7.77
N LYS A 144 0.76 3.64 -6.46
CA LYS A 144 0.25 4.69 -5.59
C LYS A 144 1.30 5.78 -5.39
N ALA A 145 0.89 7.04 -5.51
CA ALA A 145 1.74 8.15 -5.12
C ALA A 145 1.92 8.16 -3.59
N LEU A 146 3.11 8.52 -3.12
CA LEU A 146 3.38 8.73 -1.70
C LEU A 146 2.43 9.80 -1.17
N VAL A 147 1.52 9.42 -0.27
CA VAL A 147 0.70 10.39 0.44
C VAL A 147 1.60 11.03 1.49
N VAL A 148 2.14 12.21 1.18
CA VAL A 148 2.86 13.04 2.17
C VAL A 148 1.83 13.45 3.22
N LYS A 149 1.70 12.66 4.29
CA LYS A 149 1.00 13.11 5.50
C LYS A 149 1.75 14.32 6.00
N ASN A 150 1.10 15.48 5.98
CA ASN A 150 1.68 16.77 6.37
C ASN A 150 2.53 16.58 7.63
N LEU A 151 3.84 16.78 7.51
CA LEU A 151 4.71 16.89 8.67
C LEU A 151 4.10 17.99 9.55
N PRO A 152 3.93 17.79 10.87
CA PRO A 152 3.60 18.91 11.73
C PRO A 152 4.71 19.92 11.53
N LYS A 153 4.34 21.13 11.09
CA LYS A 153 5.28 22.26 11.06
C LYS A 153 5.80 22.34 12.48
N LYS A 154 7.07 22.03 12.67
CA LYS A 154 7.77 22.29 13.92
C LYS A 154 7.54 23.78 14.18
N ASP A 155 6.77 24.11 15.21
CA ASP A 155 6.63 25.48 15.65
C ASP A 155 8.06 26.02 15.82
N GLN A 156 8.41 26.98 14.96
CA GLN A 156 9.59 27.78 15.21
C GLN A 156 9.24 28.60 16.44
N ASP A 157 9.69 28.16 17.60
CA ASP A 157 9.90 29.02 18.76
C ASP A 157 10.93 30.09 18.37
N GLN A 158 10.48 31.09 17.62
CA GLN A 158 11.14 32.38 17.53
C GLN A 158 10.86 33.07 18.86
N THR A 159 11.68 32.78 19.86
CA THR A 159 11.85 33.68 21.01
C THR A 159 12.37 35.01 20.45
N SER A 160 11.46 35.97 20.28
CA SER A 160 11.78 37.34 19.94
C SER A 160 12.52 37.96 21.12
N THR A 161 13.84 38.03 21.04
CA THR A 161 14.63 38.85 21.94
C THR A 161 14.40 40.31 21.55
N ASN A 162 13.59 41.00 22.35
CA ASN A 162 13.39 42.43 22.27
C ASN A 162 14.70 43.15 22.61
N SER A 163 15.29 43.89 21.66
CA SER A 163 16.26 44.94 21.98
C SER A 163 15.86 46.25 21.30
N SER A 164 15.15 47.05 22.08
CA SER A 164 15.12 48.52 22.14
C SER A 164 15.92 49.30 21.09
N SER A 165 15.24 50.19 20.37
CA SER A 165 15.81 51.41 19.81
C SER A 165 14.98 52.60 20.30
N PRO A 166 15.58 53.66 20.89
CA PRO A 166 14.82 54.79 21.41
C PRO A 166 14.54 55.84 20.33
N ASN A 167 13.34 56.43 20.43
CA ASN A 167 12.83 57.58 19.68
C ASN A 167 13.74 58.80 19.67
N SER A 168 13.73 59.54 18.56
CA SER A 168 13.61 61.00 18.61
C SER A 168 12.90 61.51 17.35
N GLU A 169 11.87 62.29 17.61
CA GLU A 169 10.87 62.87 16.73
C GLU A 169 11.28 64.29 16.26
N GLU A 170 10.74 64.68 15.10
CA GLU A 170 10.59 66.05 14.55
C GLU A 170 11.82 66.95 14.34
N ASP A 171 12.04 67.36 13.08
CA ASP A 171 12.02 68.80 12.78
C ASP A 171 11.61 69.13 11.34
N LEU A 172 10.93 70.27 11.21
CA LEU A 172 10.12 70.74 10.09
C LEU A 172 10.89 71.64 9.09
N LYS A 173 10.23 71.85 7.93
CA LYS A 173 10.35 72.94 6.92
C LYS A 173 11.22 72.62 5.69
N LYS A 174 10.63 72.39 4.50
CA LYS A 174 9.90 73.29 3.57
C LYS A 174 10.85 74.21 2.76
N VAL A 175 10.63 74.19 1.44
CA VAL A 175 10.63 75.33 0.47
C VAL A 175 11.63 75.24 -0.72
N ARG A 176 11.00 75.04 -1.91
CA ARG A 176 11.22 75.58 -3.29
C ARG A 176 12.27 75.01 -4.26
N LYS A 177 11.69 74.50 -5.37
CA LYS A 177 11.98 74.72 -6.80
C LYS A 177 13.10 75.72 -7.15
N ALA A 178 14.03 75.31 -8.00
CA ALA A 178 14.02 75.52 -9.46
C ALA A 178 14.96 74.52 -10.11
#